data_AF-A0A9C7Z570-F1
#
_entry.id   AF-A0A9C7Z570-F1
#
_cell.length_a   1.000
_cell.length_b   1.000
_cell.length_c   1.000
_cell.angle_alpha   90.00
_cell.angle_beta   90.00
_cell.angle_gamma   90.00
#
_symmetry.space_group_name_H-M   'P 1'
#
loop_
_entity.id
_entity.type
_entity.pdbx_description
1 polymer ?
#
loop_
_entity_poly.entity_id
_entity_poly.type
_entity_poly.pdbx_seq_one_letter_code
_entity_poly.pdbx_strand_id
1 'polypeptide(L)'
;KQWNSTERKQAILEELENEGLPLEPLADEVGKDLDPFDLICHVAFDQPPLTRRERVENVRKRDVFTKYGKQARAVLEALLQKYQDEGVISLDDPRILRVSPFDAMGTPIELLKTFGGRNGFEKAVHELQSALYQGAA
;
A
#
# COMPACT_ATOMS: atom_id res chain seq x y z
N LYS A 1 13.57 -7.64 2.83
CA LYS A 1 12.69 -8.78 2.45
C LYS A 1 11.49 -8.99 3.40
N GLN A 2 11.52 -8.53 4.66
CA GLN A 2 10.45 -8.78 5.64
C GLN A 2 9.19 -7.90 5.50
N TRP A 3 9.29 -6.73 4.87
CA TRP A 3 8.18 -5.76 4.82
C TRP A 3 7.06 -6.11 3.82
N ASN A 4 7.25 -7.03 2.87
CA ASN A 4 6.34 -7.14 1.70
C ASN A 4 5.00 -7.85 1.95
N SER A 5 4.68 -8.30 3.16
CA SER A 5 3.41 -8.96 3.48
C SER A 5 2.62 -8.18 4.52
N THR A 6 1.35 -7.91 4.28
CA THR A 6 0.50 -7.05 5.13
C THR A 6 0.40 -7.52 6.57
N GLU A 7 0.16 -8.82 6.81
CA GLU A 7 0.07 -9.37 8.17
C GLU A 7 1.34 -9.09 8.98
N ARG A 8 2.50 -9.09 8.32
CA ARG A 8 3.78 -8.80 8.99
C ARG A 8 4.02 -7.31 9.18
N LYS A 9 3.54 -6.45 8.27
CA LYS A 9 3.67 -5.00 8.46
C LYS A 9 2.92 -4.56 9.71
N GLN A 10 1.64 -4.93 9.80
CA GLN A 10 0.81 -4.56 10.94
C GLN A 10 1.40 -5.10 12.25
N ALA A 11 1.85 -6.36 12.27
CA ALA A 11 2.52 -6.93 13.43
C ALA A 11 3.81 -6.20 13.83
N ILE A 12 4.63 -5.77 12.87
CA ILE A 12 5.85 -4.99 13.15
C ILE A 12 5.50 -3.60 13.73
N LEU A 13 4.46 -2.95 13.20
CA LEU A 13 4.01 -1.64 13.71
C LEU A 13 3.50 -1.77 15.15
N GLU A 14 2.69 -2.79 15.42
CA GLU A 14 2.17 -3.09 16.76
C GLU A 14 3.30 -3.45 17.74
N GLU A 15 4.30 -4.21 17.29
CA GLU A 15 5.48 -4.54 18.11
C GLU A 15 6.29 -3.29 18.45
N LEU A 16 6.54 -2.40 17.47
CA LEU A 16 7.23 -1.13 17.70
C LEU A 16 6.47 -0.22 18.68
N GLU A 17 5.15 -0.16 18.55
CA GLU A 17 4.31 0.59 19.49
C GLU A 17 4.38 0.01 20.91
N ASN A 18 4.34 -1.32 21.04
CA ASN A 18 4.49 -2.01 22.33
C ASN A 18 5.88 -1.79 22.97
N GLU A 19 6.93 -1.65 22.17
CA GLU A 19 8.29 -1.31 22.62
C GLU A 19 8.45 0.21 22.90
N GLY A 20 7.37 0.99 22.82
CA GLY A 20 7.37 2.42 23.15
C GLY A 20 7.87 3.33 22.03
N LEU A 21 7.87 2.86 20.79
CA LEU A 21 8.18 3.64 19.58
C LEU A 21 6.91 3.86 18.73
N PRO A 22 5.95 4.68 19.20
CA PRO A 22 4.79 5.02 18.41
C PRO A 22 5.22 5.80 17.17
N LEU A 23 4.69 5.42 16.01
CA LEU A 23 5.04 6.05 14.75
C LEU A 23 4.28 7.37 14.52
N GLU A 24 3.18 7.58 15.23
CA GLU A 24 2.37 8.80 15.10
C GLU A 24 3.14 10.05 15.56
N PRO A 25 3.80 10.10 16.74
CA PRO A 25 4.66 11.21 17.11
C PRO A 25 5.85 11.40 16.18
N LEU A 26 6.44 10.31 15.69
CA LEU A 26 7.54 10.35 14.74
C LEU A 26 7.09 10.94 13.38
N ALA A 27 5.87 10.63 12.93
CA ALA A 27 5.29 11.23 11.74
C ALA A 27 4.95 12.72 11.90
N ASP A 28 4.58 13.15 13.11
CA ASP A 28 4.37 14.58 13.43
C ASP A 28 5.69 15.37 13.35
N GLU A 29 6.82 14.77 13.74
CA GLU A 29 8.15 15.42 13.69
C GLU A 29 8.80 15.39 12.31
N VAL A 30 8.69 14.27 11.58
CA VAL A 30 9.42 14.04 10.33
C VAL A 30 8.56 14.31 9.08
N GLY A 31 7.23 14.18 9.19
CA GLY A 31 6.28 14.54 8.13
C GLY A 31 5.16 13.50 7.94
N LYS A 32 3.91 13.98 7.97
CA LYS A 32 2.68 13.16 7.82
C LYS A 32 2.52 12.47 6.47
N ASP A 33 3.33 12.85 5.48
CA ASP A 33 3.26 12.31 4.12
C ASP A 33 4.19 11.11 3.91
N LEU A 34 4.97 10.73 4.93
CA LEU A 34 5.86 9.57 4.89
C LEU A 34 5.08 8.27 5.12
N ASP A 35 5.56 7.20 4.48
CA ASP A 35 5.14 5.84 4.83
C ASP A 35 5.86 5.41 6.12
N PRO A 36 5.21 4.64 7.00
CA PRO A 36 5.86 4.06 8.19
C PRO A 36 7.19 3.36 7.91
N PHE A 37 7.33 2.69 6.77
CA PHE A 37 8.59 2.09 6.36
C PHE A 37 9.70 3.13 6.18
N ASP A 38 9.40 4.22 5.45
CA ASP A 38 10.38 5.28 5.19
C ASP A 38 10.77 6.00 6.47
N LEU A 39 9.82 6.18 7.38
CA LEU A 39 10.07 6.75 8.69
C LEU A 39 11.01 5.87 9.51
N ILE A 40 10.76 4.57 9.58
CA ILE A 40 11.63 3.60 10.24
C ILE A 40 13.02 3.60 9.59
N CYS A 41 13.09 3.57 8.25
CA CYS A 41 14.36 3.56 7.53
C CYS A 41 15.17 4.85 7.72
N HIS A 42 14.50 6.00 7.74
CA HIS A 42 15.13 7.29 7.98
C HIS A 42 15.70 7.37 9.40
N VAL A 43 14.92 7.01 10.42
CA VAL A 43 15.35 7.06 11.82
C VAL A 43 16.45 6.03 12.12
N ALA A 44 16.33 4.81 11.61
CA ALA A 44 17.27 3.73 11.92
C ALA A 44 18.56 3.77 11.08
N PHE A 45 18.51 4.30 9.85
CA PHE A 45 19.61 4.19 8.89
C PHE A 45 20.02 5.52 8.24
N ASP A 46 19.48 6.67 8.70
CA ASP A 46 19.76 8.01 8.18
C ASP A 46 19.57 8.12 6.64
N GLN A 47 18.64 7.32 6.11
CA GLN A 47 18.31 7.31 4.68
C GLN A 47 17.33 8.44 4.34
N PRO A 48 17.44 9.09 3.17
CA PRO A 48 16.42 10.04 2.72
C PRO A 48 15.07 9.32 2.56
N PRO A 49 14.01 9.74 3.29
CA PRO A 49 12.73 9.07 3.22
C PRO A 49 12.01 9.41 1.91
N LEU A 50 11.23 8.46 1.39
CA LEU A 50 10.28 8.73 0.31
C LEU A 50 8.90 9.06 0.89
N THR A 51 8.25 10.06 0.31
CA THR A 51 6.83 10.32 0.56
C THR A 51 5.97 9.24 -0.10
N ARG A 52 4.75 9.02 0.41
CA ARG A 52 3.78 8.12 -0.22
C ARG A 52 3.51 8.51 -1.67
N ARG A 53 3.46 9.82 -1.95
CA ARG A 53 3.31 10.36 -3.31
C ARG A 53 4.45 9.95 -4.22
N GLU A 54 5.70 10.05 -3.77
CA GLU A 54 6.86 9.60 -4.55
C GLU A 54 6.83 8.10 -4.82
N ARG A 55 6.38 7.28 -3.85
CA ARG A 55 6.18 5.84 -4.06
C ARG A 55 5.13 5.57 -5.13
N VAL A 56 3.97 6.23 -5.07
CA VAL A 56 2.92 6.08 -6.08
C VAL A 56 3.42 6.49 -7.47
N GLU A 57 4.10 7.64 -7.58
CA GLU A 57 4.68 8.10 -8.84
C GLU A 57 5.69 7.11 -9.42
N ASN A 58 6.51 6.50 -8.58
CA ASN A 58 7.46 5.46 -9.01
C ASN A 58 6.76 4.21 -9.54
N VAL A 59 5.62 3.81 -8.97
CA VAL A 59 4.80 2.71 -9.48
C VAL A 59 4.16 3.07 -10.81
N ARG A 60 3.55 4.26 -10.93
CA ARG A 60 2.92 4.74 -12.17
C ARG A 60 3.89 4.77 -13.34
N LYS A 61 5.13 5.22 -13.12
CA LYS A 61 6.20 5.26 -14.14
C LYS A 61 6.60 3.89 -14.70
N ARG A 62 6.43 2.81 -13.94
CA ARG A 62 6.86 1.45 -14.32
C ARG A 62 5.79 0.66 -15.08
N ASP A 63 4.56 1.20 -15.17
CA ASP A 63 3.42 0.60 -15.89
C ASP A 63 3.18 -0.89 -15.56
N VAL A 64 3.39 -1.25 -14.29
CA VAL A 64 3.37 -2.63 -13.77
C VAL A 64 2.03 -3.35 -13.92
N PHE A 65 0.95 -2.62 -14.23
CA PHE A 65 -0.42 -3.14 -14.27
C PHE A 65 -1.00 -3.26 -15.68
N THR A 66 -0.19 -3.15 -16.73
CA THR A 66 -0.62 -3.32 -18.14
C THR A 66 -1.23 -4.68 -18.44
N LYS A 67 -0.87 -5.71 -17.69
CA LYS A 67 -1.43 -7.07 -17.82
C LYS A 67 -2.89 -7.19 -17.34
N TYR A 68 -3.42 -6.19 -16.64
CA TYR A 68 -4.78 -6.19 -16.12
C TYR A 68 -5.73 -5.47 -17.08
N GLY A 69 -6.98 -5.96 -17.16
CA GLY A 69 -8.03 -5.29 -17.92
C GLY A 69 -8.41 -3.93 -17.34
N LYS A 70 -9.12 -3.11 -18.14
CA LYS A 70 -9.47 -1.71 -17.78
C LYS A 70 -10.07 -1.56 -16.38
N GLN A 71 -11.00 -2.44 -15.98
CA GLN A 71 -11.66 -2.38 -14.68
C GLN A 71 -10.72 -2.76 -13.54
N ALA A 72 -9.95 -3.84 -13.68
CA ALA A 72 -8.94 -4.24 -12.70
C ALA A 72 -7.85 -3.16 -12.52
N ARG A 73 -7.40 -2.54 -13.61
CA ARG A 73 -6.45 -1.43 -13.57
C ARG A 73 -7.02 -0.22 -12.82
N ALA A 74 -8.29 0.13 -13.06
CA ALA A 74 -8.94 1.21 -12.33
C ALA A 74 -9.00 0.94 -10.82
N VAL A 75 -9.29 -0.31 -10.41
CA VAL A 75 -9.28 -0.71 -8.99
C VAL A 75 -7.88 -0.56 -8.38
N LEU A 76 -6.84 -1.01 -9.08
CA LEU A 76 -5.45 -0.86 -8.61
C LEU A 76 -5.03 0.61 -8.50
N GLU A 77 -5.48 1.45 -9.42
CA GLU A 77 -5.23 2.90 -9.37
C GLU A 77 -5.94 3.56 -8.19
N ALA A 78 -7.19 3.17 -7.90
CA ALA A 78 -7.91 3.65 -6.73
C ALA A 78 -7.26 3.19 -5.42
N LEU A 79 -6.69 1.98 -5.38
CA LEU A 79 -5.90 1.49 -4.23
C LEU A 79 -4.62 2.32 -4.03
N LEU A 80 -3.91 2.64 -5.12
CA LEU A 80 -2.74 3.54 -5.08
C LEU A 80 -3.11 4.92 -4.55
N GLN A 81 -4.20 5.50 -5.05
CA GLN A 81 -4.66 6.81 -4.63
C GLN A 81 -5.04 6.83 -3.15
N LYS A 82 -5.75 5.79 -2.69
CA LYS A 82 -6.11 5.65 -1.27
C LYS A 82 -4.87 5.46 -0.38
N TYR A 83 -3.88 4.70 -0.83
CA TYR A 83 -2.58 4.60 -0.14
C TYR A 83 -1.88 5.97 -0.05
N GLN A 84 -1.88 6.75 -1.14
CA GLN A 84 -1.28 8.07 -1.17
C GLN A 84 -1.91 9.01 -0.15
N ASP A 85 -3.24 9.05 -0.11
CA ASP A 85 -3.99 10.06 0.64
C ASP A 85 -4.21 9.65 2.10
N GLU A 86 -4.47 8.37 2.37
CA GLU A 86 -4.86 7.86 3.69
C GLU A 86 -3.79 6.98 4.35
N GLY A 87 -2.71 6.63 3.63
CA GLY A 87 -1.65 5.77 4.18
C GLY A 87 -2.09 4.33 4.45
N VAL A 88 -3.13 3.85 3.76
CA VAL A 88 -3.70 2.51 4.00
C VAL A 88 -2.67 1.42 3.70
N ILE A 89 -2.28 0.69 4.75
CA ILE A 89 -1.24 -0.35 4.70
C ILE A 89 -1.85 -1.71 4.28
N SER A 90 -3.12 -1.94 4.62
CA SER A 90 -3.85 -3.20 4.40
C SER A 90 -4.70 -3.19 3.12
N LEU A 91 -4.04 -3.07 1.98
CA LEU A 91 -4.69 -3.03 0.66
C LEU A 91 -5.26 -4.39 0.21
N ASP A 92 -4.85 -5.49 0.84
CA ASP A 92 -5.15 -6.88 0.48
C ASP A 92 -6.44 -7.42 1.10
N ASP A 93 -7.00 -6.71 2.09
CA ASP A 93 -8.30 -7.04 2.65
C ASP A 93 -9.42 -6.77 1.64
N PRO A 94 -10.14 -7.79 1.15
CA PRO A 94 -11.21 -7.61 0.17
C PRO A 94 -12.37 -6.73 0.67
N ARG A 95 -12.48 -6.47 1.98
CA ARG A 95 -13.44 -5.52 2.55
C ARG A 95 -13.22 -4.09 2.03
N ILE A 96 -12.01 -3.75 1.58
CA ILE A 96 -11.71 -2.46 0.95
C ILE A 96 -12.59 -2.20 -0.29
N LEU A 97 -13.02 -3.26 -0.98
CA LEU A 97 -13.88 -3.16 -2.16
C LEU A 97 -15.32 -2.74 -1.82
N ARG A 98 -15.66 -2.59 -0.53
CA ARG A 98 -16.99 -2.16 -0.05
C ARG A 98 -17.05 -0.69 0.35
N VAL A 99 -15.93 0.02 0.31
CA VAL A 99 -15.86 1.44 0.71
C VAL A 99 -15.59 2.32 -0.51
N SER A 100 -15.88 3.62 -0.38
CA SER A 100 -15.56 4.60 -1.41
C SER A 100 -14.05 4.64 -1.73
N PRO A 101 -13.66 4.77 -3.02
CA PRO A 101 -14.52 4.87 -4.21
C PRO A 101 -14.93 3.52 -4.83
N PHE A 102 -14.53 2.39 -4.25
CA PHE A 102 -14.71 1.06 -4.85
C PHE A 102 -16.17 0.63 -4.95
N ASP A 103 -17.00 1.03 -3.99
CA ASP A 103 -18.45 0.79 -3.98
C ASP A 103 -19.16 1.37 -5.23
N ALA A 104 -18.63 2.45 -5.80
CA ALA A 104 -19.12 3.06 -7.04
C ALA A 104 -18.54 2.41 -8.32
N MET A 105 -17.52 1.55 -8.20
CA MET A 105 -16.84 0.90 -9.34
C MET A 105 -17.46 -0.45 -9.73
N GLY A 106 -18.32 -1.00 -8.87
CA GLY A 106 -19.01 -2.27 -9.05
C GLY A 106 -19.21 -2.99 -7.72
N THR A 107 -19.94 -4.10 -7.74
CA THR A 107 -20.06 -4.93 -6.54
C THR A 107 -18.74 -5.63 -6.23
N PRO A 108 -18.43 -5.94 -4.96
CA PRO A 108 -17.19 -6.64 -4.61
C PRO A 108 -16.98 -7.95 -5.39
N ILE A 109 -18.06 -8.67 -5.70
CA ILE A 109 -18.00 -9.90 -6.48
C ILE A 109 -17.58 -9.62 -7.93
N GLU A 110 -18.11 -8.58 -8.56
CA GLU A 110 -17.73 -8.18 -9.91
C GLU A 110 -16.28 -7.71 -9.94
N LEU A 111 -15.87 -6.87 -8.99
CA LEU A 111 -14.50 -6.39 -8.91
C LEU A 111 -13.51 -7.54 -8.75
N LEU A 112 -13.78 -8.50 -7.85
CA LEU A 112 -12.94 -9.70 -7.69
C LEU A 112 -12.86 -10.54 -8.97
N LYS A 113 -13.96 -10.70 -9.72
CA LYS A 113 -13.95 -11.45 -10.98
C LYS A 113 -13.00 -10.85 -12.02
N THR A 114 -12.80 -9.53 -12.03
CA THR A 114 -11.84 -8.90 -12.95
C THR A 114 -10.39 -9.36 -12.76
N PHE A 115 -10.07 -9.88 -11.58
CA PHE A 115 -8.76 -10.45 -11.26
C PHE A 115 -8.70 -11.98 -11.38
N GLY A 116 -9.79 -12.64 -11.79
CA GLY A 116 -9.91 -14.10 -11.74
C GLY A 116 -10.35 -14.65 -10.37
N GLY A 117 -10.94 -13.80 -9.53
CA GLY A 117 -11.43 -14.14 -8.20
C GLY A 117 -10.53 -13.62 -7.08
N ARG A 118 -10.81 -14.06 -5.84
CA ARG A 118 -10.15 -13.58 -4.62
C ARG A 118 -8.63 -13.74 -4.66
N ASN A 119 -8.13 -14.92 -4.97
CA ASN A 119 -6.69 -15.20 -5.01
C ASN A 119 -5.98 -14.34 -6.07
N GLY A 120 -6.65 -14.05 -7.19
CA GLY A 120 -6.11 -13.18 -8.23
C GLY A 120 -6.03 -11.72 -7.79
N PHE A 121 -7.03 -11.24 -7.05
CA PHE A 121 -7.01 -9.92 -6.42
C PHE A 121 -5.89 -9.81 -5.40
N GLU A 122 -5.79 -10.76 -4.47
CA GLU A 122 -4.73 -10.79 -3.45
C GLU A 122 -3.34 -10.78 -4.11
N LYS A 123 -3.14 -11.58 -5.16
CA LYS A 123 -1.90 -11.56 -5.94
C LYS A 123 -1.63 -10.19 -6.59
N ALA A 124 -2.64 -9.56 -7.19
CA ALA A 124 -2.50 -8.25 -7.81
C ALA A 124 -2.13 -7.16 -6.79
N VAL A 125 -2.75 -7.21 -5.61
CA VAL A 125 -2.41 -6.31 -4.50
C VAL A 125 -0.99 -6.54 -4.00
N HIS A 126 -0.55 -7.79 -3.85
CA HIS A 126 0.83 -8.07 -3.45
C HIS A 126 1.86 -7.60 -4.47
N GLU A 127 1.54 -7.70 -5.77
CA GLU A 127 2.39 -7.14 -6.82
C GLU A 127 2.42 -5.60 -6.75
N LEU A 128 1.28 -4.96 -6.48
CA LEU A 128 1.18 -3.52 -6.24
C LEU A 128 2.03 -3.09 -5.03
N GLN A 129 1.88 -3.76 -3.90
CA GLN A 129 2.70 -3.52 -2.72
C GLN A 129 4.19 -3.74 -3.03
N SER A 130 4.53 -4.82 -3.71
CA SER A 130 5.91 -5.09 -4.10
C SER A 130 6.48 -3.98 -4.98
N ALA A 131 5.68 -3.43 -5.90
CA ALA A 131 6.08 -2.30 -6.73
C ALA A 131 6.29 -1.02 -5.90
N LEU A 132 5.40 -0.74 -4.92
CA LEU A 132 5.51 0.41 -4.01
C LEU A 132 6.82 0.37 -3.20
N TYR A 133 7.26 -0.82 -2.77
CA TYR A 133 8.48 -1.02 -1.98
C TYR A 133 9.70 -1.49 -2.81
N GLN A 134 9.58 -1.55 -4.13
CA GLN A 134 10.70 -1.96 -4.99
C GLN A 134 11.70 -0.82 -5.16
N GLY A 135 12.93 -1.05 -4.68
CA GLY A 135 13.99 -0.05 -4.60
C GLY A 135 14.18 0.54 -3.20
N ALA A 136 13.34 0.12 -2.23
CA ALA A 136 13.60 0.34 -0.82
C ALA A 136 14.65 -0.68 -0.32
N ALA A 137 15.92 -0.37 -0.54
CA ALA A 137 17.09 -1.06 -0.02
C ALA A 137 18.26 -0.08 0.02
#